data_AF-I3EFW7-F1
#
_entry.id   AF-I3EFW7-F1
#
_cell.length_a   1.000
_cell.length_b   1.000
_cell.length_c   1.000
_cell.angle_alpha   90.00
_cell.angle_beta   90.00
_cell.angle_gamma   90.00
#
_symmetry.space_group_name_H-M   'P 1'
#
loop_
_entity.id
_entity.type
_entity.pdbx_description
1 polymer ?
#
loop_
_entity_poly.entity_id
_entity_poly.type
_entity_poly.pdbx_seq_one_letter_code
_entity_poly.pdbx_strand_id
1 'polypeptide(L)'
;MDSSQLPSYDRVKAYDRKKDEFINDETLKYSNCVEAALLGLVCCLVYDPNKKKYNTDHLPDNEETKPLKDFFKKYSEPRETTDYEMHEDWCRVIADLKNDKILYLEEKTNELDSSLLNILYVVSDITGSKEEVVKEIKCLEKLLSNKNINDKLDIEESLTTMFKELSNNKNLDVECDKFTVGTREDNNLDLFGEFKLVYTFNEKKNGILVEITSGHCALSLLEDLLSSEEDNIIKEKLTEIQNIYSNIESYTACTIRQYINIELAKMEKRSALGRIQESIRNNHDNINDIFLHGMIRSVEQKASIVKYFLIMNVKNTLPKNNSLVRFTNNLIGSTPLDDFETREDMLCYCGLNKDSKSYYKGIESYLKNLTKLSVFNFNTIINDILDKSNYSLGVKLECFKKLMMVVADDDEKYAIVTESFSIKNIILFSMETDEPAKTVLEFIKIIYETVMQPDGSNGFVAYLKFIYHIATSNEFNLDDKKEVIKTVMDKIDVNYNLNLNNKWDSCILNHFHILEYLQFCEDILCDKKNPNSVKNCNSLIETIKKTIEVCKRGSSR
;
A
#
# COMPACT_ATOMS: atom_id res chain seq x y z
N MET A 1 9.54 2.98 11.41
CA MET A 1 10.34 4.21 11.52
C MET A 1 9.44 5.41 11.60
N ASP A 2 9.93 6.54 12.11
CA ASP A 2 9.14 7.78 12.19
C ASP A 2 9.16 8.52 10.86
N SER A 3 8.19 8.23 10.00
CA SER A 3 7.97 8.95 8.74
C SER A 3 7.77 10.46 8.95
N SER A 4 7.57 10.94 10.19
CA SER A 4 7.45 12.37 10.49
C SER A 4 8.69 13.18 10.14
N GLN A 5 9.87 12.54 10.12
CA GLN A 5 11.16 13.20 9.87
C GLN A 5 11.36 13.57 8.39
N LEU A 6 10.54 13.02 7.51
CA LEU A 6 10.53 13.35 6.10
C LEU A 6 9.31 14.22 5.78
N PRO A 7 9.40 15.08 4.75
CA PRO A 7 8.22 15.75 4.23
C PRO A 7 7.16 14.71 3.83
N SER A 8 6.05 14.69 4.56
CA SER A 8 4.87 13.91 4.19
C SER A 8 4.01 14.78 3.29
N TYR A 9 3.55 14.24 2.18
CA TYR A 9 2.67 14.98 1.30
C TYR A 9 1.32 15.27 1.95
N ASP A 10 0.70 16.35 1.48
CA ASP A 10 -0.53 16.93 1.99
C ASP A 10 -1.28 17.63 0.84
N ARG A 11 -2.46 18.15 1.16
CA ARG A 11 -3.30 18.90 0.23
C ARG A 11 -2.97 20.39 0.29
N VAL A 12 -2.28 20.92 -0.72
CA VAL A 12 -1.76 22.30 -0.74
C VAL A 12 -2.53 23.19 -1.71
N LYS A 13 -2.40 24.52 -1.54
CA LYS A 13 -2.99 25.49 -2.45
C LYS A 13 -2.13 25.65 -3.70
N ALA A 14 -2.79 25.81 -4.84
CA ALA A 14 -2.14 26.28 -6.05
C ALA A 14 -1.56 27.70 -5.88
N TYR A 15 -0.40 27.94 -6.46
CA TYR A 15 0.29 29.21 -6.48
C TYR A 15 0.22 29.86 -7.88
N ASP A 16 -0.15 31.14 -7.92
CA ASP A 16 -0.18 31.93 -9.15
C ASP A 16 1.10 32.77 -9.26
N ARG A 17 2.11 32.24 -9.98
CA ARG A 17 3.42 32.90 -10.14
C ARG A 17 3.33 34.27 -10.82
N LYS A 18 2.30 34.54 -11.64
CA LYS A 18 2.13 35.86 -12.29
C LYS A 18 1.65 36.92 -11.31
N LYS A 19 0.86 36.52 -10.31
CA LYS A 19 0.31 37.42 -9.29
C LYS A 19 1.08 37.39 -7.97
N ASP A 20 1.97 36.42 -7.81
CA ASP A 20 2.72 36.15 -6.59
C ASP A 20 1.80 35.90 -5.37
N GLU A 21 0.76 35.09 -5.56
CA GLU A 21 -0.22 34.79 -4.52
C GLU A 21 -0.68 33.31 -4.53
N PHE A 22 -1.01 32.79 -3.36
CA PHE A 22 -1.69 31.49 -3.24
C PHE A 22 -3.18 31.66 -3.51
N ILE A 23 -3.75 30.72 -4.26
CA ILE A 23 -5.16 30.71 -4.63
C ILE A 23 -5.95 30.10 -3.47
N ASN A 24 -6.72 30.93 -2.77
CA ASN A 24 -7.59 30.49 -1.67
C ASN A 24 -8.91 29.90 -2.20
N ASP A 25 -8.81 28.82 -2.97
CA ASP A 25 -9.94 28.03 -3.44
C ASP A 25 -9.73 26.55 -3.07
N GLU A 26 -10.64 26.00 -2.26
CA GLU A 26 -10.57 24.61 -1.82
C GLU A 26 -10.77 23.61 -2.97
N THR A 27 -11.37 23.99 -4.09
CA THR A 27 -11.53 23.09 -5.25
C THR A 27 -10.29 23.04 -6.13
N LEU A 28 -9.34 23.96 -5.95
CA LEU A 28 -8.09 24.05 -6.70
C LEU A 28 -6.88 23.58 -5.88
N LYS A 29 -7.12 22.98 -4.72
CA LYS A 29 -6.06 22.32 -3.96
C LYS A 29 -5.81 20.93 -4.50
N TYR A 30 -4.54 20.57 -4.56
CA TYR A 30 -4.03 19.32 -5.12
C TYR A 30 -3.13 18.58 -4.13
N SER A 31 -2.91 17.28 -4.38
CA SER A 31 -1.97 16.42 -3.66
C SER A 31 -0.54 16.73 -4.07
N ASN A 32 0.30 17.12 -3.13
CA ASN A 32 1.67 17.52 -3.43
C ASN A 32 2.70 16.37 -3.30
N CYS A 33 2.34 15.15 -3.69
CA CYS A 33 3.18 13.97 -3.45
C CYS A 33 4.57 14.07 -4.09
N VAL A 34 4.63 14.48 -5.36
CA VAL A 34 5.89 14.68 -6.10
C VAL A 34 6.69 15.84 -5.52
N GLU A 35 6.01 16.94 -5.17
CA GLU A 35 6.60 18.13 -4.58
C GLU A 35 7.21 17.81 -3.21
N ALA A 36 6.52 17.04 -2.36
CA ALA A 36 7.01 16.64 -1.04
C ALA A 36 8.23 15.71 -1.15
N ALA A 37 8.20 14.74 -2.08
CA ALA A 37 9.36 13.89 -2.36
C ALA A 37 10.56 14.70 -2.86
N LEU A 38 10.33 15.67 -3.76
CA LEU A 38 11.34 16.62 -4.24
C LEU A 38 11.92 17.48 -3.10
N LEU A 39 11.09 17.95 -2.15
CA LEU A 39 11.57 18.68 -0.98
C LEU A 39 12.57 17.83 -0.18
N GLY A 40 12.21 16.58 0.10
CA GLY A 40 13.09 15.67 0.84
C GLY A 40 14.39 15.38 0.10
N LEU A 41 14.30 15.09 -1.20
CA LEU A 41 15.46 14.87 -2.07
C LEU A 41 16.39 16.08 -2.07
N VAL A 42 15.85 17.28 -2.27
CA VAL A 42 16.66 18.51 -2.35
C VAL A 42 17.24 18.87 -0.98
N CYS A 43 16.49 18.70 0.11
CA CYS A 43 17.01 18.81 1.48
C CYS A 43 18.24 17.93 1.68
N CYS A 44 18.20 16.68 1.22
CA CYS A 44 19.35 15.78 1.25
C CYS A 44 20.52 16.33 0.44
N LEU A 45 20.29 16.78 -0.81
CA LEU A 45 21.35 17.29 -1.69
C LEU A 45 22.04 18.53 -1.13
N VAL A 46 21.31 19.46 -0.49
CA VAL A 46 21.91 20.71 -0.02
C VAL A 46 22.38 20.66 1.45
N TYR A 47 22.18 19.55 2.16
CA TYR A 47 22.58 19.44 3.56
C TYR A 47 24.12 19.42 3.71
N ASP A 48 24.64 20.34 4.52
CA ASP A 48 26.06 20.40 4.89
C ASP A 48 26.23 19.80 6.30
N PRO A 49 26.74 18.54 6.41
CA PRO A 49 26.87 17.87 7.69
C PRO A 49 27.91 18.51 8.62
N ASN A 50 28.87 19.27 8.07
CA ASN A 50 29.86 19.98 8.88
C ASN A 50 29.24 21.20 9.56
N LYS A 51 28.41 21.94 8.83
CA LYS A 51 27.69 23.11 9.37
C LYS A 51 26.37 22.75 10.05
N LYS A 52 25.90 21.50 9.91
CA LYS A 52 24.60 20.99 10.40
C LYS A 52 23.40 21.82 9.92
N LYS A 53 23.48 22.30 8.69
CA LYS A 53 22.46 23.17 8.08
C LYS A 53 22.42 22.97 6.57
N TYR A 54 21.33 23.37 5.95
CA TYR A 54 21.22 23.44 4.50
C TYR A 54 22.11 24.58 3.97
N ASN A 55 22.82 24.30 2.89
CA ASN A 55 23.81 25.18 2.29
C ASN A 55 23.77 25.05 0.76
N THR A 56 23.43 26.15 0.09
CA THR A 56 23.29 26.27 -1.36
C THR A 56 24.43 27.05 -2.01
N ASP A 57 25.50 27.37 -1.29
CA ASP A 57 26.62 28.20 -1.78
C ASP A 57 27.36 27.57 -2.98
N HIS A 58 27.32 26.25 -3.11
CA HIS A 58 27.92 25.48 -4.21
C HIS A 58 27.08 25.48 -5.49
N LEU A 59 25.84 25.98 -5.43
CA LEU A 59 24.97 26.13 -6.59
C LEU A 59 25.25 27.48 -7.29
N PRO A 60 25.01 27.57 -8.62
CA PRO A 60 25.12 28.82 -9.37
C PRO A 60 24.37 29.97 -8.71
N ASP A 61 24.78 31.21 -8.96
CA ASP A 61 24.09 32.41 -8.50
C ASP A 61 23.41 33.10 -9.69
N ASN A 62 22.21 32.64 -10.02
CA ASN A 62 21.41 33.10 -11.16
C ASN A 62 19.92 33.22 -10.78
N GLU A 63 19.10 33.78 -11.67
CA GLU A 63 17.66 33.98 -11.39
C GLU A 63 16.89 32.67 -11.17
N GLU A 64 17.32 31.58 -11.81
CA GLU A 64 16.70 30.24 -11.68
C GLU A 64 16.89 29.65 -10.27
N THR A 65 18.07 29.83 -9.69
CA THR A 65 18.43 29.30 -8.34
C THR A 65 17.95 30.17 -7.19
N LYS A 66 17.62 31.43 -7.45
CA LYS A 66 17.27 32.42 -6.41
C LYS A 66 16.09 31.98 -5.53
N PRO A 67 14.95 31.48 -6.05
CA PRO A 67 13.84 31.01 -5.22
C PRO A 67 14.27 29.88 -4.26
N LEU A 68 15.12 28.95 -4.73
CA LEU A 68 15.65 27.86 -3.93
C LEU A 68 16.56 28.37 -2.80
N LYS A 69 17.45 29.32 -3.12
CA LYS A 69 18.33 29.94 -2.12
C LYS A 69 17.55 30.72 -1.07
N ASP A 70 16.53 31.46 -1.48
CA ASP A 70 15.64 32.19 -0.56
C ASP A 70 14.85 31.24 0.35
N PHE A 71 14.38 30.11 -0.18
CA PHE A 71 13.76 29.05 0.61
C PHE A 71 14.69 28.53 1.72
N PHE A 72 15.91 28.10 1.39
CA PHE A 72 16.86 27.60 2.39
C PHE A 72 17.48 28.69 3.27
N LYS A 73 17.35 29.97 2.91
CA LYS A 73 17.65 31.08 3.82
C LYS A 73 16.58 31.21 4.92
N LYS A 74 15.31 30.94 4.60
CA LYS A 74 14.20 30.91 5.58
C LYS A 74 14.22 29.60 6.40
N TYR A 75 14.47 28.47 5.73
CA TYR A 75 14.47 27.13 6.31
C TYR A 75 15.88 26.55 6.33
N SER A 76 16.79 27.18 7.07
CA SER A 76 18.22 26.85 7.00
C SER A 76 18.63 25.58 7.76
N GLU A 77 17.85 25.13 8.74
CA GLU A 77 18.19 24.00 9.59
C GLU A 77 17.16 22.87 9.44
N PRO A 78 17.58 21.60 9.53
CA PRO A 78 16.64 20.48 9.58
C PRO A 78 15.66 20.66 10.73
N ARG A 79 14.39 20.37 10.46
CA ARG A 79 13.34 20.34 11.47
C ARG A 79 12.86 18.92 11.64
N GLU A 80 12.37 18.59 12.84
CA GLU A 80 11.76 17.29 13.07
C GLU A 80 10.59 17.03 12.13
N THR A 81 9.92 18.09 11.67
CA THR A 81 8.74 17.98 10.83
C THR A 81 8.54 19.16 9.88
N THR A 82 7.99 18.87 8.71
CA THR A 82 7.49 19.88 7.76
C THR A 82 6.09 20.33 8.17
N ASP A 83 5.86 21.64 8.17
CA ASP A 83 4.55 22.25 8.43
C ASP A 83 3.90 22.72 7.12
N TYR A 84 2.62 23.09 7.20
CA TYR A 84 1.85 23.51 6.02
C TYR A 84 2.44 24.75 5.32
N GLU A 85 2.99 25.69 6.09
CA GLU A 85 3.62 26.90 5.55
C GLU A 85 4.88 26.56 4.75
N MET A 86 5.71 25.64 5.25
CA MET A 86 6.88 25.16 4.55
C MET A 86 6.51 24.40 3.26
N HIS A 87 5.42 23.64 3.25
CA HIS A 87 4.91 23.03 2.01
C HIS A 87 4.45 24.08 1.00
N GLU A 88 3.66 25.08 1.39
CA GLU A 88 3.23 26.17 0.49
C GLU A 88 4.45 26.93 -0.07
N ASP A 89 5.39 27.31 0.81
CA ASP A 89 6.62 28.00 0.40
C ASP A 89 7.51 27.18 -0.53
N TRP A 90 7.56 25.85 -0.33
CA TRP A 90 8.27 24.94 -1.21
C TRP A 90 7.57 24.82 -2.57
N CYS A 91 6.25 24.64 -2.59
CA CYS A 91 5.48 24.55 -3.84
C CYS A 91 5.66 25.82 -4.69
N ARG A 92 5.77 26.99 -4.05
CA ARG A 92 6.13 28.23 -4.74
C ARG A 92 7.47 28.15 -5.49
N VAL A 93 8.49 27.47 -4.94
CA VAL A 93 9.81 27.32 -5.59
C VAL A 93 9.68 26.62 -6.95
N ILE A 94 8.87 25.58 -7.01
CA ILE A 94 8.78 24.63 -8.13
C ILE A 94 7.52 24.78 -9.02
N ALA A 95 6.57 25.64 -8.66
CA ALA A 95 5.38 25.91 -9.47
C ALA A 95 5.67 26.85 -10.65
N ASP A 96 5.07 26.58 -11.82
CA ASP A 96 5.15 27.38 -13.05
C ASP A 96 6.58 27.72 -13.51
N LEU A 97 7.49 26.74 -13.43
CA LEU A 97 8.86 26.86 -13.95
C LEU A 97 8.84 27.04 -15.47
N LYS A 98 9.73 27.89 -16.00
CA LYS A 98 9.76 28.25 -17.42
C LYS A 98 10.60 27.29 -18.25
N ASN A 99 10.32 26.00 -18.08
CA ASN A 99 11.00 24.89 -18.74
C ASN A 99 9.96 24.02 -19.45
N ASP A 100 10.07 23.92 -20.78
CA ASP A 100 9.10 23.20 -21.62
C ASP A 100 9.18 21.68 -21.51
N LYS A 101 10.21 21.16 -20.82
CA LYS A 101 10.37 19.74 -20.51
C LYS A 101 9.65 19.31 -19.23
N ILE A 102 9.27 20.27 -18.38
CA ILE A 102 8.53 20.00 -17.14
C ILE A 102 7.04 19.92 -17.46
N LEU A 103 6.43 18.80 -17.07
CA LEU A 103 4.99 18.57 -17.18
C LEU A 103 4.32 18.81 -15.84
N TYR A 104 3.22 19.56 -15.92
CA TYR A 104 2.29 19.76 -14.84
C TYR A 104 0.91 19.21 -15.24
N LEU A 105 0.21 18.58 -14.31
CA LEU A 105 -1.04 17.84 -14.55
C LEU A 105 -2.29 18.74 -14.53
N GLU A 106 -2.39 19.65 -13.56
CA GLU A 106 -3.59 20.49 -13.36
C GLU A 106 -3.38 22.01 -13.62
N GLU A 107 -4.50 22.74 -13.65
CA GLU A 107 -4.57 24.16 -14.04
C GLU A 107 -3.59 25.05 -13.25
N LYS A 108 -2.91 25.94 -13.99
CA LYS A 108 -1.86 26.86 -13.51
C LYS A 108 -0.55 26.19 -13.05
N THR A 109 -0.17 25.06 -13.64
CA THR A 109 1.22 24.54 -13.61
C THR A 109 1.77 24.30 -12.21
N ASN A 110 0.98 23.71 -11.31
CA ASN A 110 1.37 23.48 -9.92
C ASN A 110 1.66 22.01 -9.63
N GLU A 111 0.72 21.11 -9.92
CA GLU A 111 0.87 19.66 -9.69
C GLU A 111 1.81 19.04 -10.73
N LEU A 112 2.90 18.41 -10.28
CA LEU A 112 3.90 17.78 -11.13
C LEU A 112 3.54 16.33 -11.53
N ASP A 113 3.86 15.97 -12.77
CA ASP A 113 3.89 14.57 -13.19
C ASP A 113 4.98 13.79 -12.43
N SER A 114 4.67 12.56 -11.99
CA SER A 114 5.52 11.81 -11.07
C SER A 114 6.73 11.15 -11.72
N SER A 115 6.85 11.18 -13.05
CA SER A 115 7.89 10.44 -13.77
C SER A 115 9.31 10.90 -13.43
N LEU A 116 10.28 9.98 -13.55
CA LEU A 116 11.67 10.28 -13.19
C LEU A 116 12.26 11.43 -14.01
N LEU A 117 12.10 11.45 -15.35
CA LEU A 117 12.67 12.55 -16.14
C LEU A 117 12.06 13.90 -15.74
N ASN A 118 10.76 13.94 -15.41
CA ASN A 118 10.10 15.16 -14.95
C ASN A 118 10.73 15.67 -13.64
N ILE A 119 10.90 14.77 -12.66
CA ILE A 119 11.59 15.06 -11.38
C ILE A 119 13.01 15.59 -11.65
N LEU A 120 13.76 14.96 -12.54
CA LEU A 120 15.14 15.36 -12.86
C LEU A 120 15.20 16.73 -13.54
N TYR A 121 14.26 17.05 -14.43
CA TYR A 121 14.17 18.38 -15.04
C TYR A 121 13.85 19.46 -14.01
N VAL A 122 12.92 19.21 -13.08
CA VAL A 122 12.62 20.15 -11.99
C VAL A 122 13.86 20.41 -11.14
N VAL A 123 14.54 19.35 -10.70
CA VAL A 123 15.78 19.48 -9.90
C VAL A 123 16.86 20.22 -10.69
N SER A 124 17.04 19.93 -11.98
CA SER A 124 18.02 20.60 -12.83
C SER A 124 17.71 22.10 -12.94
N ASP A 125 16.45 22.48 -13.18
CA ASP A 125 16.02 23.86 -13.36
C ASP A 125 16.28 24.71 -12.10
N ILE A 126 15.79 24.24 -10.94
CA ILE A 126 15.93 24.99 -9.67
C ILE A 126 17.36 25.02 -9.12
N THR A 127 18.23 24.15 -9.62
CA THR A 127 19.66 24.12 -9.25
C THR A 127 20.57 24.80 -10.29
N GLY A 128 19.98 25.49 -11.27
CA GLY A 128 20.70 26.35 -12.21
C GLY A 128 21.27 25.63 -13.43
N SER A 129 20.64 24.52 -13.83
CA SER A 129 20.90 23.81 -15.09
C SER A 129 22.38 23.51 -15.36
N LYS A 130 23.07 22.97 -14.34
CA LYS A 130 24.48 22.58 -14.46
C LYS A 130 24.72 21.68 -15.67
N GLU A 131 25.78 21.96 -16.44
CA GLU A 131 26.06 21.30 -17.72
C GLU A 131 26.12 19.77 -17.60
N GLU A 132 26.81 19.24 -16.58
CA GLU A 132 26.92 17.79 -16.38
C GLU A 132 25.56 17.15 -16.04
N VAL A 133 24.72 17.83 -15.26
CA VAL A 133 23.38 17.36 -14.90
C VAL A 133 22.48 17.29 -16.15
N VAL A 134 22.50 18.34 -16.98
CA VAL A 134 21.74 18.38 -18.24
C VAL A 134 22.23 17.31 -19.23
N LYS A 135 23.53 17.03 -19.25
CA LYS A 135 24.14 16.01 -20.09
C LYS A 135 23.67 14.60 -19.70
N GLU A 136 23.61 14.29 -18.41
CA GLU A 136 23.10 13.00 -17.93
C GLU A 136 21.61 12.82 -18.20
N ILE A 137 20.79 13.87 -18.03
CA ILE A 137 19.36 13.82 -18.42
C ILE A 137 19.22 13.49 -19.92
N LYS A 138 20.02 14.12 -20.79
CA LYS A 138 20.02 13.81 -22.23
C LYS A 138 20.53 12.39 -22.54
N CYS A 139 21.38 11.82 -21.70
CA CYS A 139 21.80 10.42 -21.80
C CYS A 139 20.60 9.50 -21.56
N LEU A 140 19.83 9.77 -20.50
CA LEU A 140 18.61 9.03 -20.16
C LEU A 140 17.54 9.15 -21.26
N GLU A 141 17.30 10.36 -21.81
CA GLU A 141 16.38 10.56 -22.95
C GLU A 141 16.77 9.67 -24.15
N LYS A 142 18.07 9.59 -24.48
CA LYS A 142 18.56 8.74 -25.57
C LYS A 142 18.40 7.26 -25.28
N LEU A 143 18.69 6.82 -24.04
CA LEU A 143 18.47 5.45 -23.62
C LEU A 143 17.00 5.06 -23.76
N LEU A 144 16.09 5.95 -23.37
CA LEU A 144 14.65 5.77 -23.44
C LEU A 144 14.11 5.74 -24.88
N SER A 145 14.64 6.58 -25.78
CA SER A 145 14.16 6.71 -27.17
C SER A 145 14.17 5.42 -28.01
N ASN A 146 14.93 4.40 -27.59
CA ASN A 146 15.06 3.12 -28.29
C ASN A 146 14.34 1.97 -27.56
N LYS A 147 13.39 2.28 -26.67
CA LYS A 147 12.76 1.31 -25.77
C LYS A 147 11.26 1.23 -25.97
N ASN A 148 10.72 0.07 -25.60
CA ASN A 148 9.30 -0.20 -25.55
C ASN A 148 8.79 -0.11 -24.11
N ILE A 149 7.48 0.00 -23.97
CA ILE A 149 6.79 -0.09 -22.68
C ILE A 149 7.16 -1.43 -22.00
N ASN A 150 7.42 -1.38 -20.70
CA ASN A 150 7.89 -2.46 -19.84
C ASN A 150 9.35 -2.90 -20.04
N ASP A 151 10.12 -2.24 -20.91
CA ASP A 151 11.57 -2.43 -20.94
C ASP A 151 12.20 -1.99 -19.62
N LYS A 152 13.31 -2.65 -19.26
CA LYS A 152 14.05 -2.36 -18.03
C LYS A 152 15.37 -1.64 -18.34
N LEU A 153 15.63 -0.53 -17.66
CA LEU A 153 16.83 0.28 -17.82
C LEU A 153 17.65 0.34 -16.53
N ASP A 154 18.96 0.23 -16.68
CA ASP A 154 19.92 0.52 -15.63
C ASP A 154 20.37 1.98 -15.79
N ILE A 155 20.16 2.77 -14.74
CA ILE A 155 20.38 4.22 -14.75
C ILE A 155 21.15 4.70 -13.52
N GLU A 156 21.69 3.77 -12.71
CA GLU A 156 22.34 4.05 -11.44
C GLU A 156 23.54 5.00 -11.60
N GLU A 157 24.35 4.79 -12.64
CA GLU A 157 25.53 5.60 -12.93
C GLU A 157 25.17 7.06 -13.26
N SER A 158 24.13 7.27 -14.08
CA SER A 158 23.65 8.62 -14.43
C SER A 158 23.09 9.34 -13.21
N LEU A 159 22.25 8.68 -12.41
CA LEU A 159 21.72 9.25 -11.17
C LEU A 159 22.83 9.58 -10.18
N THR A 160 23.79 8.67 -9.99
CA THR A 160 24.95 8.88 -9.12
C THR A 160 25.75 10.11 -9.55
N THR A 161 26.02 10.25 -10.84
CA THR A 161 26.78 11.37 -11.39
C THR A 161 26.05 12.70 -11.16
N MET A 162 24.75 12.75 -11.49
CA MET A 162 23.92 13.94 -11.29
C MET A 162 23.83 14.37 -9.83
N PHE A 163 23.48 13.44 -8.94
CA PHE A 163 23.28 13.77 -7.52
C PHE A 163 24.60 14.07 -6.82
N LYS A 164 25.73 13.44 -7.20
CA LYS A 164 27.06 13.86 -6.73
C LYS A 164 27.36 15.29 -7.15
N GLU A 165 27.05 15.69 -8.38
CA GLU A 165 27.31 17.05 -8.87
C GLU A 165 26.47 18.11 -8.13
N LEU A 166 25.22 17.79 -7.82
CA LEU A 166 24.28 18.66 -7.12
C LEU A 166 24.48 18.70 -5.61
N SER A 167 25.02 17.63 -5.02
CA SER A 167 25.13 17.50 -3.56
C SER A 167 26.22 18.39 -2.96
N ASN A 168 25.97 18.92 -1.77
CA ASN A 168 27.00 19.57 -0.95
C ASN A 168 27.99 18.52 -0.40
N ASN A 169 27.47 17.40 0.10
CA ASN A 169 28.28 16.24 0.50
C ASN A 169 28.50 15.29 -0.69
N LYS A 170 29.74 15.25 -1.21
CA LYS A 170 30.11 14.39 -2.35
C LYS A 170 30.24 12.90 -1.98
N ASN A 171 30.27 12.56 -0.69
CA ASN A 171 30.23 11.18 -0.21
C ASN A 171 28.79 10.68 -0.17
N LEU A 172 28.23 10.51 -1.37
CA LEU A 172 26.87 10.10 -1.65
C LEU A 172 26.91 9.02 -2.71
N ASP A 173 26.14 7.96 -2.56
CA ASP A 173 25.98 6.93 -3.58
C ASP A 173 24.48 6.74 -3.87
N VAL A 174 24.17 6.29 -5.08
CA VAL A 174 22.82 5.91 -5.48
C VAL A 174 22.80 4.40 -5.66
N GLU A 175 21.77 3.75 -5.12
CA GLU A 175 21.52 2.33 -5.37
C GLU A 175 20.12 2.23 -6.00
N CYS A 176 19.99 1.60 -7.16
CA CYS A 176 18.67 1.36 -7.73
C CYS A 176 18.59 0.04 -8.50
N ASP A 177 17.43 -0.61 -8.40
CA ASP A 177 17.07 -1.66 -9.34
C ASP A 177 16.75 -1.08 -10.72
N LYS A 178 16.57 -1.96 -11.70
CA LYS A 178 16.22 -1.52 -13.05
C LYS A 178 14.88 -0.79 -13.07
N PHE A 179 14.89 0.42 -13.61
CA PHE A 179 13.69 1.20 -13.88
C PHE A 179 12.88 0.60 -15.02
N THR A 180 11.56 0.67 -14.92
CA THR A 180 10.64 0.20 -15.94
C THR A 180 10.18 1.37 -16.80
N VAL A 181 10.19 1.18 -18.12
CA VAL A 181 9.64 2.14 -19.07
C VAL A 181 8.11 2.11 -19.00
N GLY A 182 7.52 3.25 -18.67
CA GLY A 182 6.07 3.45 -18.62
C GLY A 182 5.63 4.60 -19.51
N THR A 183 4.37 5.00 -19.36
CA THR A 183 3.76 6.11 -20.11
C THR A 183 3.33 7.18 -19.13
N ARG A 184 3.60 8.45 -19.48
CA ARG A 184 3.16 9.64 -18.73
C ARG A 184 1.72 10.01 -19.09
N GLU A 185 1.16 10.97 -18.36
CA GLU A 185 -0.18 11.51 -18.65
C GLU A 185 -0.30 12.14 -20.05
N ASP A 186 0.79 12.69 -20.60
CA ASP A 186 0.83 13.24 -21.96
C ASP A 186 1.02 12.19 -23.07
N ASN A 187 1.01 10.90 -22.72
CA ASN A 187 1.28 9.73 -23.58
C ASN A 187 2.73 9.59 -24.07
N ASN A 188 3.68 10.37 -23.57
CA ASN A 188 5.11 10.13 -23.83
C ASN A 188 5.66 9.02 -22.92
N LEU A 189 6.73 8.36 -23.37
CA LEU A 189 7.43 7.36 -22.56
C LEU A 189 8.26 8.04 -21.47
N ASP A 190 8.40 7.38 -20.33
CA ASP A 190 9.28 7.78 -19.22
C ASP A 190 9.63 6.59 -18.32
N LEU A 191 10.26 6.86 -17.17
CA LEU A 191 10.82 5.88 -16.26
C LEU A 191 10.14 5.91 -14.89
N PHE A 192 9.82 4.71 -14.40
CA PHE A 192 9.19 4.44 -13.11
C PHE A 192 9.96 3.35 -12.38
N GLY A 193 10.05 3.44 -11.06
CA GLY A 193 10.89 2.57 -10.25
C GLY A 193 11.30 3.25 -8.95
N GLU A 194 12.32 2.72 -8.30
CA GLU A 194 12.78 3.21 -7.02
C GLU A 194 14.30 3.40 -7.02
N PHE A 195 14.78 4.36 -6.23
CA PHE A 195 16.20 4.53 -5.99
C PHE A 195 16.47 4.96 -4.55
N LYS A 196 17.61 4.54 -4.02
CA LYS A 196 18.12 4.89 -2.70
C LYS A 196 19.20 5.92 -2.84
N LEU A 197 19.17 6.94 -2.00
CA LEU A 197 20.22 7.95 -1.89
C LEU A 197 20.94 7.76 -0.56
N VAL A 198 22.15 7.21 -0.59
CA VAL A 198 22.93 6.82 0.59
C VAL A 198 24.06 7.82 0.82
N TYR A 199 23.99 8.54 1.93
CA TYR A 199 25.03 9.46 2.38
C TYR A 199 25.97 8.78 3.35
N THR A 200 27.26 9.09 3.22
CA THR A 200 28.29 8.71 4.19
C THR A 200 28.90 9.95 4.83
N PHE A 201 28.93 10.02 6.16
CA PHE A 201 29.61 11.07 6.90
C PHE A 201 30.18 10.50 8.22
N ASN A 202 31.47 10.73 8.48
CA ASN A 202 32.18 10.15 9.63
C ASN A 202 31.94 8.64 9.79
N GLU A 203 32.09 7.90 8.68
CA GLU A 203 31.90 6.44 8.61
C GLU A 203 30.46 5.95 8.86
N LYS A 204 29.53 6.86 9.20
CA LYS A 204 28.11 6.54 9.33
C LYS A 204 27.42 6.68 7.99
N LYS A 205 26.59 5.70 7.66
CA LYS A 205 25.72 5.73 6.50
C LYS A 205 24.30 6.05 6.94
N ASN A 206 23.56 6.79 6.12
CA ASN A 206 22.11 6.93 6.24
C ASN A 206 21.56 7.35 4.87
N GLY A 207 20.26 7.26 4.64
CA GLY A 207 19.71 7.64 3.35
C GLY A 207 18.20 7.65 3.28
N ILE A 208 17.73 7.95 2.08
CA ILE A 208 16.31 7.95 1.72
C ILE A 208 16.07 6.95 0.59
N LEU A 209 14.87 6.40 0.53
CA LEU A 209 14.32 5.68 -0.61
C LEU A 209 13.27 6.59 -1.28
N VAL A 210 13.40 6.75 -2.59
CA VAL A 210 12.43 7.46 -3.43
C VAL A 210 11.76 6.43 -4.32
N GLU A 211 10.44 6.32 -4.22
CA GLU A 211 9.61 5.40 -5.00
C GLU A 211 8.76 6.20 -5.99
N ILE A 212 8.87 5.90 -7.27
CA ILE A 212 8.21 6.61 -8.36
C ILE A 212 7.28 5.63 -9.08
N THR A 213 5.98 5.85 -8.94
CA THR A 213 4.92 5.11 -9.63
C THR A 213 4.14 6.04 -10.54
N SER A 214 3.30 5.50 -11.41
CA SER A 214 2.45 6.32 -12.27
C SER A 214 1.43 7.07 -11.41
N GLY A 215 1.51 8.40 -11.41
CA GLY A 215 0.60 9.27 -10.66
C GLY A 215 0.98 9.49 -9.19
N HIS A 216 2.05 8.87 -8.67
CA HIS A 216 2.45 9.04 -7.28
C HIS A 216 3.98 8.99 -7.08
N CYS A 217 4.45 9.64 -6.03
CA CYS A 217 5.85 9.60 -5.61
C CYS A 217 5.93 9.58 -4.08
N ALA A 218 6.65 8.59 -3.54
CA ALA A 218 6.80 8.39 -2.11
C ALA A 218 8.26 8.52 -1.69
N LEU A 219 8.43 8.93 -0.43
CA LEU A 219 9.73 9.12 0.20
C LEU A 219 9.74 8.43 1.56
N SER A 220 10.74 7.58 1.79
CA SER A 220 10.93 6.89 3.06
C SER A 220 12.38 6.93 3.52
N LEU A 221 12.61 6.80 4.83
CA LEU A 221 13.96 6.68 5.37
C LEU A 221 14.46 5.25 5.15
N LEU A 222 15.73 5.09 4.81
CA LEU A 222 16.37 3.77 4.85
C LEU A 222 16.42 3.28 6.29
N GLU A 223 16.27 1.97 6.49
CA GLU A 223 16.37 1.37 7.83
C GLU A 223 17.67 1.76 8.54
N ASP A 224 17.61 1.92 9.86
CA ASP A 224 18.67 2.48 10.69
C ASP A 224 19.97 1.72 10.40
N LEU A 225 20.89 2.38 9.71
CA LEU A 225 22.23 1.87 9.44
C LEU A 225 23.14 2.04 10.68
N LEU A 226 22.55 2.32 11.85
CA LEU A 226 23.26 2.31 13.13
C LEU A 226 23.74 0.90 13.45
N SER A 227 24.93 0.81 14.02
CA SER A 227 25.43 -0.46 14.53
C SER A 227 24.68 -0.88 15.79
N SER A 228 24.62 -2.19 16.06
CA SER A 228 24.03 -2.71 17.29
C SER A 228 24.67 -2.16 18.57
N GLU A 229 25.94 -1.77 18.49
CA GLU A 229 26.67 -1.16 19.61
C GLU A 229 26.15 0.27 19.89
N GLU A 230 25.98 1.09 18.85
CA GLU A 230 25.43 2.44 18.99
C GLU A 230 23.99 2.43 19.52
N ASP A 231 23.17 1.50 19.02
CA ASP A 231 21.81 1.28 19.54
C ASP A 231 21.80 0.97 21.03
N ASN A 232 22.72 0.11 21.50
CA ASN A 232 22.81 -0.24 22.91
C ASN A 232 23.24 0.96 23.76
N ILE A 233 24.21 1.76 23.30
CA ILE A 233 24.64 2.97 24.02
C ILE A 233 23.49 3.97 24.16
N ILE A 234 22.71 4.19 23.10
CA ILE A 234 21.55 5.09 23.12
C ILE A 234 20.48 4.54 24.09
N LYS A 235 20.16 3.24 24.01
CA LYS A 235 19.19 2.58 24.91
C LYS A 235 19.59 2.69 26.38
N GLU A 236 20.87 2.47 26.70
CA GLU A 236 21.39 2.62 28.05
C GLU A 236 21.22 4.05 28.57
N LYS A 237 21.56 5.05 27.75
CA LYS A 237 21.42 6.47 28.12
C LYS A 237 19.97 6.88 28.32
N LEU A 238 19.07 6.46 27.43
CA LEU A 238 17.64 6.69 27.57
C LEU A 238 17.09 6.04 28.85
N THR A 239 17.52 4.81 29.16
CA THR A 239 17.12 4.08 30.38
C THR A 239 17.65 4.76 31.64
N GLU A 240 18.89 5.27 31.63
CA GLU A 240 19.47 6.05 32.73
C GLU A 240 18.60 7.28 33.04
N ILE A 241 18.25 8.05 32.01
CA ILE A 241 17.38 9.22 32.14
C ILE A 241 16.00 8.79 32.65
N GLN A 242 15.42 7.73 32.09
CA GLN A 242 14.12 7.22 32.51
C GLN A 242 14.09 6.87 34.01
N ASN A 243 15.15 6.25 34.52
CA ASN A 243 15.28 5.90 35.93
C ASN A 243 15.33 7.14 36.84
N ILE A 244 16.02 8.21 36.43
CA ILE A 244 16.05 9.48 37.17
C ILE A 244 14.64 10.05 37.33
N TYR A 245 13.83 9.97 36.27
CA TYR A 245 12.46 10.53 36.27
C TYR A 245 11.38 9.54 36.70
N SER A 246 11.71 8.29 37.02
CA SER A 246 10.73 7.20 37.29
C SER A 246 9.74 7.54 38.42
N ASN A 247 10.24 8.11 39.52
CA ASN A 247 9.46 8.39 40.72
C ASN A 247 9.04 9.88 40.86
N ILE A 248 9.31 10.70 39.84
CA ILE A 248 8.98 12.13 39.89
C ILE A 248 7.57 12.33 39.34
N GLU A 249 6.64 12.73 40.21
CA GLU A 249 5.24 13.03 39.85
C GLU A 249 5.09 14.51 39.44
N SER A 250 5.68 14.87 38.29
CA SER A 250 5.49 16.19 37.68
C SER A 250 5.15 16.05 36.20
N TYR A 251 4.46 17.05 35.65
CA TYR A 251 4.12 17.08 34.22
C TYR A 251 5.36 16.92 33.33
N THR A 252 6.44 17.63 33.66
CA THR A 252 7.72 17.53 32.94
C THR A 252 8.30 16.13 33.01
N ALA A 253 8.29 15.49 34.18
CA ALA A 253 8.78 14.13 34.33
C ALA A 253 7.92 13.11 33.55
N CYS A 254 6.59 13.27 33.55
CA CYS A 254 5.69 12.46 32.71
C CYS A 254 6.04 12.63 31.22
N THR A 255 6.26 13.86 30.77
CA THR A 255 6.59 14.17 29.36
C THR A 255 7.92 13.55 28.96
N ILE A 256 8.96 13.66 29.80
CA ILE A 256 10.27 13.04 29.57
C ILE A 256 10.14 11.52 29.50
N ARG A 257 9.45 10.89 30.46
CA ARG A 257 9.23 9.44 30.44
C ARG A 257 8.49 9.00 29.18
N GLN A 258 7.48 9.76 28.75
CA GLN A 258 6.71 9.43 27.55
C GLN A 258 7.55 9.55 26.28
N TYR A 259 8.33 10.63 26.15
CA TYR A 259 9.27 10.80 25.04
C TYR A 259 10.25 9.62 24.96
N ILE A 260 10.86 9.25 26.10
CA ILE A 260 11.78 8.10 26.16
C ILE A 260 11.08 6.79 25.78
N ASN A 261 9.84 6.57 26.24
CA ASN A 261 9.05 5.39 25.88
C ASN A 261 8.72 5.30 24.38
N ILE A 262 8.60 6.44 23.70
CA ILE A 262 8.39 6.51 22.25
C ILE A 262 9.71 6.19 21.54
N GLU A 263 10.81 6.85 21.92
CA GLU A 263 12.12 6.63 21.29
C GLU A 263 12.63 5.20 21.46
N LEU A 264 12.51 4.62 22.67
CA LEU A 264 12.86 3.21 22.90
C LEU A 264 11.99 2.25 22.07
N ALA A 265 10.70 2.55 21.92
CA ALA A 265 9.80 1.73 21.10
C ALA A 265 10.18 1.75 19.62
N LYS A 266 10.59 2.92 19.10
CA LYS A 266 11.10 3.07 17.73
C LYS A 266 12.33 2.20 17.50
N MET A 267 13.28 2.23 18.44
CA MET A 267 14.51 1.42 18.38
C MET A 267 14.26 -0.09 18.52
N GLU A 268 13.20 -0.49 19.20
CA GLU A 268 12.75 -1.90 19.26
C GLU A 268 11.91 -2.31 18.05
N LYS A 269 11.80 -1.44 17.03
CA LYS A 269 10.92 -1.60 15.87
C LYS A 269 9.46 -1.92 16.24
N ARG A 270 9.01 -1.52 17.44
CA ARG A 270 7.60 -1.64 17.83
C ARG A 270 6.80 -0.61 17.03
N SER A 271 5.76 -1.06 16.35
CA SER A 271 4.94 -0.15 15.56
C SER A 271 4.13 0.77 16.50
N ALA A 272 4.27 2.09 16.31
CA ALA A 272 3.37 3.07 16.94
C ALA A 272 1.91 2.73 16.60
N LEU A 273 1.68 2.24 15.38
CA LEU A 273 0.40 1.70 14.93
C LEU A 273 -0.12 0.59 15.86
N GLY A 274 0.70 -0.38 16.28
CA GLY A 274 0.26 -1.46 17.16
C GLY A 274 -0.23 -0.97 18.53
N ARG A 275 0.42 0.06 19.08
CA ARG A 275 -0.03 0.71 20.32
C ARG A 275 -1.34 1.49 20.13
N ILE A 276 -1.46 2.22 19.02
CA ILE A 276 -2.71 2.91 18.67
C ILE A 276 -3.86 1.91 18.49
N GLN A 277 -3.61 0.79 17.82
CA GLN A 277 -4.57 -0.30 17.64
C GLN A 277 -4.99 -0.89 18.99
N GLU A 278 -4.04 -1.11 19.91
CA GLU A 278 -4.32 -1.54 21.28
C GLU A 278 -5.17 -0.50 22.05
N SER A 279 -4.87 0.79 21.93
CA SER A 279 -5.68 1.87 22.50
C SER A 279 -7.11 1.85 21.94
N ILE A 280 -7.28 1.67 20.63
CA ILE A 280 -8.60 1.56 19.99
C ILE A 280 -9.35 0.33 20.52
N ARG A 281 -8.65 -0.79 20.74
CA ARG A 281 -9.24 -2.04 21.24
C ARG A 281 -9.67 -1.93 22.71
N ASN A 282 -8.86 -1.29 23.55
CA ASN A 282 -9.01 -1.27 25.00
C ASN A 282 -9.81 -0.07 25.53
N ASN A 283 -9.69 1.10 24.88
CA ASN A 283 -10.21 2.38 25.39
C ASN A 283 -11.34 2.94 24.51
N HIS A 284 -12.44 2.18 24.40
CA HIS A 284 -13.61 2.38 23.52
C HIS A 284 -14.09 3.83 23.24
N ASP A 285 -13.80 4.81 24.11
CA ASP A 285 -14.14 6.23 23.91
C ASP A 285 -13.02 7.24 24.21
N ASN A 286 -11.84 6.83 24.70
CA ASN A 286 -10.77 7.77 25.10
C ASN A 286 -9.64 7.86 24.06
N ILE A 287 -9.74 8.88 23.20
CA ILE A 287 -8.74 9.16 22.17
C ILE A 287 -7.44 9.77 22.72
N ASN A 288 -7.39 10.24 23.96
CA ASN A 288 -6.20 10.93 24.49
C ASN A 288 -4.99 10.01 24.55
N ASP A 289 -5.21 8.72 24.83
CA ASP A 289 -4.15 7.71 24.85
C ASP A 289 -3.52 7.51 23.45
N ILE A 290 -4.32 7.64 22.38
CA ILE A 290 -3.83 7.55 20.99
C ILE A 290 -2.77 8.63 20.73
N PHE A 291 -3.01 9.85 21.21
CA PHE A 291 -2.10 10.99 21.02
C PHE A 291 -0.80 10.89 21.84
N LEU A 292 -0.69 9.91 22.74
CA LEU A 292 0.55 9.65 23.47
C LEU A 292 1.53 8.75 22.69
N HIS A 293 1.08 8.08 21.62
CA HIS A 293 1.90 7.11 20.88
C HIS A 293 2.73 7.71 19.74
N GLY A 294 2.85 9.04 19.69
CA GLY A 294 3.61 9.76 18.67
C GLY A 294 2.71 10.51 17.69
N MET A 295 3.35 11.17 16.72
CA MET A 295 2.64 11.93 15.69
C MET A 295 1.98 11.00 14.67
N ILE A 296 0.81 11.40 14.18
CA ILE A 296 0.08 10.70 13.12
C ILE A 296 0.11 11.58 11.88
N ARG A 297 1.09 11.36 10.99
CA ARG A 297 1.37 12.25 9.86
C ARG A 297 1.22 11.58 8.51
N SER A 298 1.93 10.48 8.28
CA SER A 298 1.91 9.84 6.97
C SER A 298 0.52 9.34 6.60
N VAL A 299 0.21 9.37 5.30
CA VAL A 299 -1.05 8.84 4.76
C VAL A 299 -1.20 7.36 5.09
N GLU A 300 -0.12 6.57 4.94
CA GLU A 300 -0.12 5.14 5.27
C GLU A 300 -0.54 4.88 6.73
N GLN A 301 -0.01 5.65 7.68
CA GLN A 301 -0.35 5.50 9.10
C GLN A 301 -1.82 5.88 9.34
N LYS A 302 -2.29 6.99 8.75
CA LYS A 302 -3.69 7.42 8.83
C LYS A 302 -4.63 6.34 8.26
N ALA A 303 -4.32 5.82 7.07
CA ALA A 303 -5.07 4.77 6.39
C ALA A 303 -5.12 3.48 7.22
N SER A 304 -3.98 3.08 7.79
CA SER A 304 -3.88 1.90 8.65
C SER A 304 -4.75 2.01 9.92
N ILE A 305 -4.83 3.20 10.52
CA ILE A 305 -5.70 3.46 11.68
C ILE A 305 -7.18 3.38 11.28
N VAL A 306 -7.56 4.02 10.16
CA VAL A 306 -8.95 4.00 9.64
C VAL A 306 -9.38 2.57 9.30
N LYS A 307 -8.53 1.83 8.58
CA LYS A 307 -8.70 0.41 8.27
C LYS A 307 -8.94 -0.41 9.53
N TYR A 308 -8.07 -0.29 10.53
CA TYR A 308 -8.19 -1.05 11.78
C TYR A 308 -9.51 -0.75 12.50
N PHE A 309 -9.87 0.53 12.60
CA PHE A 309 -11.14 0.94 13.19
C PHE A 309 -12.35 0.33 12.48
N LEU A 310 -12.37 0.34 11.14
CA LEU A 310 -13.47 -0.19 10.34
C LEU A 310 -13.61 -1.71 10.50
N ILE A 311 -12.49 -2.44 10.52
CA ILE A 311 -12.45 -3.89 10.73
C ILE A 311 -12.91 -4.27 12.13
N MET A 312 -12.37 -3.63 13.17
CA MET A 312 -12.72 -3.96 14.56
C MET A 312 -14.18 -3.66 14.90
N ASN A 313 -14.79 -2.71 14.19
CA ASN A 313 -16.19 -2.33 14.37
C ASN A 313 -17.11 -2.90 13.27
N VAL A 314 -16.70 -3.93 12.54
CA VAL A 314 -17.53 -4.55 11.48
C VAL A 314 -18.88 -5.06 12.00
N LYS A 315 -18.92 -5.54 13.26
CA LYS A 315 -20.14 -6.03 13.93
C LYS A 315 -20.91 -4.95 14.70
N ASN A 316 -20.25 -3.85 15.05
CA ASN A 316 -20.74 -2.87 16.02
C ASN A 316 -21.08 -1.56 15.33
N THR A 317 -22.29 -1.06 15.56
CA THR A 317 -22.67 0.29 15.14
C THR A 317 -22.37 1.26 16.26
N LEU A 318 -21.47 2.21 16.01
CA LEU A 318 -21.12 3.28 16.94
C LEU A 318 -21.97 4.52 16.66
N PRO A 319 -22.29 5.33 17.70
CA PRO A 319 -22.91 6.62 17.49
C PRO A 319 -22.03 7.57 16.66
N LYS A 320 -22.62 8.43 15.83
CA LYS A 320 -21.86 9.42 15.02
C LYS A 320 -21.00 10.38 15.84
N ASN A 321 -21.41 10.66 17.07
CA ASN A 321 -20.69 11.53 17.99
C ASN A 321 -19.64 10.78 18.82
N ASN A 322 -19.46 9.47 18.63
CA ASN A 322 -18.39 8.70 19.23
C ASN A 322 -17.03 9.32 18.85
N SER A 323 -16.12 9.37 19.81
CA SER A 323 -14.83 10.03 19.68
C SER A 323 -13.93 9.37 18.63
N LEU A 324 -13.94 8.03 18.53
CA LEU A 324 -13.20 7.28 17.51
C LEU A 324 -13.76 7.53 16.11
N VAL A 325 -15.09 7.57 15.95
CA VAL A 325 -15.75 7.91 14.67
C VAL A 325 -15.33 9.31 14.21
N ARG A 326 -15.34 10.30 15.12
CA ARG A 326 -14.90 11.66 14.80
C ARG A 326 -13.41 11.71 14.48
N PHE A 327 -12.61 10.96 15.22
CA PHE A 327 -11.17 10.90 15.02
C PHE A 327 -10.82 10.33 13.63
N THR A 328 -11.38 9.18 13.25
CA THR A 328 -11.13 8.61 11.91
C THR A 328 -11.70 9.48 10.79
N ASN A 329 -12.85 10.13 11.01
CA ASN A 329 -13.38 11.12 10.07
C ASN A 329 -12.43 12.32 9.87
N ASN A 330 -11.77 12.77 10.93
CA ASN A 330 -10.75 13.82 10.83
C ASN A 330 -9.49 13.34 10.09
N LEU A 331 -9.06 12.08 10.31
CA LEU A 331 -7.94 11.51 9.57
C LEU A 331 -8.22 11.51 8.07
N ILE A 332 -9.39 10.98 7.66
CA ILE A 332 -9.86 10.99 6.26
C ILE A 332 -9.93 12.42 5.71
N GLY A 333 -10.50 13.35 6.48
CA GLY A 333 -10.64 14.74 6.05
C GLY A 333 -9.32 15.52 5.96
N SER A 334 -8.24 15.00 6.55
CA SER A 334 -6.87 15.57 6.53
C SER A 334 -5.94 14.87 5.54
N THR A 335 -6.50 14.08 4.63
CA THR A 335 -5.75 13.29 3.64
C THR A 335 -6.14 13.77 2.24
N PRO A 336 -5.18 13.90 1.30
CA PRO A 336 -5.46 14.32 -0.08
C PRO A 336 -6.14 13.18 -0.87
N LEU A 337 -7.47 13.09 -0.79
CA LEU A 337 -8.25 12.05 -1.46
C LEU A 337 -8.45 12.29 -2.97
N ASP A 338 -7.95 13.39 -3.49
CA ASP A 338 -7.85 13.68 -4.93
C ASP A 338 -6.84 12.74 -5.60
N ASP A 339 -5.73 12.44 -4.92
CA ASP A 339 -4.78 11.40 -5.30
C ASP A 339 -5.44 10.01 -5.28
N PHE A 340 -5.32 9.27 -6.38
CA PHE A 340 -6.01 8.00 -6.55
C PHE A 340 -5.48 6.92 -5.60
N GLU A 341 -4.16 6.76 -5.49
CA GLU A 341 -3.52 5.73 -4.65
C GLU A 341 -3.85 5.97 -3.17
N THR A 342 -3.69 7.20 -2.71
CA THR A 342 -4.07 7.68 -1.37
C THR A 342 -5.52 7.39 -1.03
N ARG A 343 -6.42 7.67 -1.96
CA ARG A 343 -7.86 7.48 -1.79
C ARG A 343 -8.22 6.00 -1.71
N GLU A 344 -7.62 5.17 -2.56
CA GLU A 344 -7.80 3.72 -2.51
C GLU A 344 -7.33 3.17 -1.15
N ASP A 345 -6.11 3.49 -0.72
CA ASP A 345 -5.56 3.06 0.57
C ASP A 345 -6.44 3.46 1.75
N MET A 346 -6.95 4.69 1.74
CA MET A 346 -7.78 5.22 2.82
C MET A 346 -9.19 4.62 2.84
N LEU A 347 -9.81 4.40 1.67
CA LEU A 347 -11.25 4.15 1.57
C LEU A 347 -11.64 2.72 1.20
N CYS A 348 -10.72 1.89 0.73
CA CYS A 348 -11.01 0.53 0.25
C CYS A 348 -11.73 -0.33 1.31
N TYR A 349 -11.43 -0.13 2.60
CA TYR A 349 -12.04 -0.84 3.71
C TYR A 349 -13.43 -0.35 4.11
N CYS A 350 -13.90 0.78 3.57
CA CYS A 350 -15.23 1.32 3.88
C CYS A 350 -16.36 0.36 3.46
N GLY A 351 -16.16 -0.45 2.41
CA GLY A 351 -17.12 -1.46 1.96
C GLY A 351 -17.40 -2.55 3.00
N LEU A 352 -16.48 -2.80 3.92
CA LEU A 352 -16.64 -3.81 4.96
C LEU A 352 -17.59 -3.37 6.07
N ASN A 353 -17.65 -2.06 6.35
CA ASN A 353 -18.45 -1.52 7.44
C ASN A 353 -19.73 -0.85 6.91
N LYS A 354 -20.88 -1.40 7.27
CA LYS A 354 -22.21 -0.91 6.83
C LYS A 354 -22.45 0.56 7.20
N ASP A 355 -21.81 1.04 8.25
CA ASP A 355 -22.00 2.37 8.81
C ASP A 355 -21.03 3.41 8.21
N SER A 356 -20.10 3.02 7.33
CA SER A 356 -19.12 3.94 6.71
C SER A 356 -19.76 5.18 6.07
N LYS A 357 -20.85 4.99 5.30
CA LYS A 357 -21.62 6.11 4.69
C LYS A 357 -22.21 7.05 5.74
N SER A 358 -22.55 6.51 6.90
CA SER A 358 -23.14 7.23 8.02
C SER A 358 -22.08 8.02 8.81
N TYR A 359 -20.89 7.44 8.97
CA TYR A 359 -19.74 8.02 9.65
C TYR A 359 -19.09 9.13 8.82
N TYR A 360 -18.93 8.92 7.51
CA TYR A 360 -18.08 9.76 6.65
C TYR A 360 -18.90 10.40 5.52
N LYS A 361 -19.74 11.38 5.86
CA LYS A 361 -20.60 12.07 4.88
C LYS A 361 -19.81 12.81 3.79
N GLY A 362 -18.62 13.30 4.11
CA GLY A 362 -17.79 14.10 3.20
C GLY A 362 -17.24 13.33 2.00
N ILE A 363 -17.31 12.00 2.02
CA ILE A 363 -16.77 11.13 0.97
C ILE A 363 -17.84 10.31 0.25
N GLU A 364 -19.12 10.69 0.36
CA GLU A 364 -20.24 9.91 -0.20
C GLU A 364 -20.12 9.73 -1.73
N SER A 365 -19.57 10.72 -2.45
CA SER A 365 -19.26 10.61 -3.88
C SER A 365 -18.24 9.51 -4.16
N TYR A 366 -17.15 9.43 -3.38
CA TYR A 366 -16.12 8.41 -3.51
C TYR A 366 -16.64 7.01 -3.12
N LEU A 367 -17.47 6.92 -2.08
CA LEU A 367 -18.10 5.67 -1.64
C LEU A 367 -19.05 5.06 -2.69
N LYS A 368 -19.55 5.84 -3.64
CA LYS A 368 -20.35 5.31 -4.77
C LYS A 368 -19.49 4.58 -5.80
N ASN A 369 -18.22 4.97 -5.95
CA ASN A 369 -17.30 4.32 -6.89
C ASN A 369 -16.71 3.02 -6.33
N LEU A 370 -16.65 2.89 -5.00
CA LEU A 370 -16.20 1.69 -4.28
C LEU A 370 -17.12 0.46 -4.43
N THR A 371 -18.20 0.54 -5.21
CA THR A 371 -19.08 -0.61 -5.48
C THR A 371 -18.47 -1.65 -6.42
N LYS A 372 -17.32 -1.34 -7.05
CA LYS A 372 -16.56 -2.28 -7.87
C LYS A 372 -15.19 -2.48 -7.26
N LEU A 373 -14.86 -3.72 -6.90
CA LEU A 373 -13.60 -4.03 -6.24
C LEU A 373 -12.69 -4.74 -7.23
N SER A 374 -11.54 -4.12 -7.55
CA SER A 374 -10.55 -4.78 -8.40
C SER A 374 -10.06 -6.08 -7.77
N VAL A 375 -9.65 -7.04 -8.59
CA VAL A 375 -9.01 -8.29 -8.12
C VAL A 375 -7.81 -7.99 -7.22
N PHE A 376 -7.03 -6.96 -7.56
CA PHE A 376 -5.89 -6.51 -6.75
C PHE A 376 -6.32 -6.07 -5.35
N ASN A 377 -7.28 -5.15 -5.25
CA ASN A 377 -7.78 -4.64 -3.97
C ASN A 377 -8.40 -5.74 -3.12
N PHE A 378 -9.14 -6.65 -3.75
CA PHE A 378 -9.69 -7.82 -3.08
C PHE A 378 -8.59 -8.67 -2.43
N ASN A 379 -7.53 -8.99 -3.17
CA ASN A 379 -6.44 -9.79 -2.67
C ASN A 379 -5.68 -9.09 -1.55
N THR A 380 -5.45 -7.78 -1.67
CA THR A 380 -4.88 -6.96 -0.61
C THR A 380 -5.72 -7.03 0.67
N ILE A 381 -7.04 -6.81 0.57
CA ILE A 381 -7.95 -6.87 1.72
C ILE A 381 -7.97 -8.28 2.34
N ILE A 382 -8.07 -9.33 1.53
CA ILE A 382 -8.08 -10.72 2.02
C ILE A 382 -6.79 -11.05 2.77
N ASN A 383 -5.65 -10.70 2.19
CA ASN A 383 -4.36 -10.94 2.79
C ASN A 383 -4.22 -10.18 4.13
N ASP A 384 -4.70 -8.94 4.17
CA ASP A 384 -4.67 -8.12 5.37
C ASP A 384 -5.58 -8.65 6.49
N ILE A 385 -6.75 -9.20 6.15
CA ILE A 385 -7.70 -9.76 7.13
C ILE A 385 -7.28 -11.15 7.60
N LEU A 386 -6.79 -12.02 6.70
CA LEU A 386 -6.56 -13.43 7.03
C LEU A 386 -5.14 -13.71 7.50
N ASP A 387 -4.13 -13.12 6.86
CA ASP A 387 -2.71 -13.42 7.07
C ASP A 387 -2.05 -12.39 8.00
N LYS A 388 -2.05 -11.11 7.64
CA LYS A 388 -1.25 -10.08 8.34
C LYS A 388 -1.81 -9.59 9.68
N SER A 389 -2.88 -10.19 10.20
CA SER A 389 -3.62 -9.62 11.35
C SER A 389 -3.98 -10.60 12.45
N ASN A 390 -3.85 -10.11 13.68
CA ASN A 390 -4.20 -10.83 14.91
C ASN A 390 -5.68 -10.63 15.30
N TYR A 391 -6.58 -10.54 14.31
CA TYR A 391 -8.02 -10.43 14.57
C TYR A 391 -8.60 -11.76 15.04
N SER A 392 -9.63 -11.71 15.88
CA SER A 392 -10.34 -12.92 16.29
C SER A 392 -11.05 -13.58 15.09
N LEU A 393 -11.21 -14.90 15.14
CA LEU A 393 -11.93 -15.67 14.12
C LEU A 393 -13.30 -15.03 13.78
N GLY A 394 -14.04 -14.60 14.80
CA GLY A 394 -15.33 -13.96 14.62
C GLY A 394 -15.27 -12.64 13.83
N VAL A 395 -14.21 -11.83 14.00
CA VAL A 395 -14.01 -10.60 13.22
C VAL A 395 -13.62 -10.94 11.78
N LYS A 396 -12.66 -11.87 11.60
CA LYS A 396 -12.20 -12.32 10.27
C LYS A 396 -13.36 -12.84 9.42
N LEU A 397 -14.22 -13.71 9.98
CA LEU A 397 -15.39 -14.26 9.29
C LEU A 397 -16.41 -13.19 8.90
N GLU A 398 -16.68 -12.22 9.77
CA GLU A 398 -17.63 -11.14 9.45
C GLU A 398 -17.08 -10.21 8.36
N CYS A 399 -15.80 -9.82 8.44
CA CYS A 399 -15.15 -9.03 7.40
C CYS A 399 -15.17 -9.77 6.06
N PHE A 400 -14.83 -11.06 6.06
CA PHE A 400 -14.90 -11.90 4.86
C PHE A 400 -16.32 -11.94 4.28
N LYS A 401 -17.34 -12.11 5.13
CA LYS A 401 -18.75 -12.05 4.70
C LYS A 401 -19.12 -10.71 4.07
N LYS A 402 -18.71 -9.59 4.67
CA LYS A 402 -18.97 -8.25 4.12
C LYS A 402 -18.26 -8.05 2.79
N LEU A 403 -17.02 -8.51 2.68
CA LEU A 403 -16.27 -8.47 1.44
C LEU A 403 -16.95 -9.29 0.34
N MET A 404 -17.42 -10.51 0.64
CA MET A 404 -18.17 -11.32 -0.32
C MET A 404 -19.47 -10.65 -0.75
N MET A 405 -20.17 -9.95 0.14
CA MET A 405 -21.36 -9.16 -0.22
C MET A 405 -21.04 -8.00 -1.17
N VAL A 406 -19.88 -7.36 -1.02
CA VAL A 406 -19.43 -6.31 -1.97
C VAL A 406 -19.15 -6.92 -3.34
N VAL A 407 -18.48 -8.08 -3.38
CA VAL A 407 -18.11 -8.79 -4.61
C VAL A 407 -19.32 -9.42 -5.30
N ALA A 408 -20.42 -9.73 -4.60
CA ALA A 408 -21.57 -10.43 -5.16
C ALA A 408 -22.19 -9.74 -6.39
N ASP A 409 -22.10 -8.41 -6.46
CA ASP A 409 -22.63 -7.58 -7.54
C ASP A 409 -21.58 -7.23 -8.63
N ASP A 410 -20.33 -7.73 -8.50
CA ASP A 410 -19.23 -7.40 -9.41
C ASP A 410 -19.19 -8.29 -10.69
N ASP A 411 -18.80 -7.70 -11.82
CA ASP A 411 -18.65 -8.38 -13.11
C ASP A 411 -17.45 -9.36 -13.14
N GLU A 412 -16.49 -9.16 -12.24
CA GLU A 412 -15.27 -9.96 -12.04
C GLU A 412 -15.36 -10.91 -10.85
N LYS A 413 -16.52 -10.98 -10.17
CA LYS A 413 -16.71 -11.82 -8.98
C LYS A 413 -16.28 -13.28 -9.15
N TYR A 414 -16.37 -13.82 -10.36
CA TYR A 414 -15.84 -15.15 -10.69
C TYR A 414 -14.33 -15.24 -10.46
N ALA A 415 -13.57 -14.30 -11.03
CA ALA A 415 -12.11 -14.29 -10.95
C ALA A 415 -11.69 -14.16 -9.49
N ILE A 416 -12.35 -13.25 -8.77
CA ILE A 416 -12.15 -12.96 -7.35
C ILE A 416 -12.38 -14.18 -6.45
N VAL A 417 -13.55 -14.82 -6.55
CA VAL A 417 -13.95 -15.90 -5.62
C VAL A 417 -13.22 -17.22 -5.89
N THR A 418 -12.76 -17.42 -7.12
CA THR A 418 -12.11 -18.67 -7.53
C THR A 418 -10.61 -18.53 -7.70
N GLU A 419 -10.02 -17.42 -7.26
CA GLU A 419 -8.60 -17.20 -7.34
C GLU A 419 -7.85 -18.12 -6.38
N SER A 420 -6.79 -18.77 -6.89
CA SER A 420 -5.97 -19.66 -6.08
C SER A 420 -5.33 -18.96 -4.89
N PHE A 421 -5.02 -17.66 -5.00
CA PHE A 421 -4.45 -16.87 -3.92
C PHE A 421 -5.40 -16.78 -2.72
N SER A 422 -6.66 -16.44 -2.95
CA SER A 422 -7.65 -16.27 -1.89
C SER A 422 -8.01 -17.60 -1.22
N ILE A 423 -8.10 -18.69 -1.98
CA ILE A 423 -8.32 -20.04 -1.43
C ILE A 423 -7.15 -20.46 -0.54
N LYS A 424 -5.91 -20.18 -0.95
CA LYS A 424 -4.71 -20.45 -0.13
C LYS A 424 -4.74 -19.68 1.19
N ASN A 425 -5.10 -18.41 1.18
CA ASN A 425 -5.19 -17.61 2.41
C ASN A 425 -6.27 -18.13 3.37
N ILE A 426 -7.41 -18.59 2.85
CA ILE A 426 -8.45 -19.26 3.66
C ILE A 426 -7.89 -20.54 4.31
N ILE A 427 -7.18 -21.36 3.54
CA ILE A 427 -6.58 -22.61 4.02
C ILE A 427 -5.55 -22.33 5.10
N LEU A 428 -4.58 -21.45 4.83
CA LEU A 428 -3.50 -21.10 5.76
C LEU A 428 -4.06 -20.59 7.09
N PHE A 429 -4.97 -19.62 7.04
CA PHE A 429 -5.60 -19.10 8.25
C PHE A 429 -6.39 -20.18 9.00
N SER A 430 -7.12 -21.05 8.29
CA SER A 430 -7.90 -22.09 8.95
C SER A 430 -7.02 -23.06 9.74
N MET A 431 -5.77 -23.27 9.29
CA MET A 431 -4.81 -24.11 10.02
C MET A 431 -4.31 -23.51 11.32
N GLU A 432 -4.45 -22.20 11.51
CA GLU A 432 -4.12 -21.51 12.77
C GLU A 432 -5.23 -21.65 13.82
N THR A 433 -6.37 -22.27 13.46
CA THR A 433 -7.53 -22.44 14.35
C THR A 433 -7.57 -23.82 14.99
N ASP A 434 -8.30 -23.95 16.10
CA ASP A 434 -8.47 -25.22 16.82
C ASP A 434 -9.26 -26.27 15.99
N GLU A 435 -10.09 -25.84 15.04
CA GLU A 435 -10.93 -26.72 14.21
C GLU A 435 -10.76 -26.37 12.70
N PRO A 436 -9.62 -26.71 12.06
CA PRO A 436 -9.31 -26.25 10.71
C PRO A 436 -10.35 -26.63 9.64
N ALA A 437 -10.83 -27.87 9.68
CA ALA A 437 -11.85 -28.35 8.74
C ALA A 437 -13.14 -27.53 8.83
N LYS A 438 -13.61 -27.28 10.06
CA LYS A 438 -14.81 -26.49 10.32
C LYS A 438 -14.64 -25.04 9.90
N THR A 439 -13.49 -24.44 10.18
CA THR A 439 -13.18 -23.05 9.77
C THR A 439 -13.23 -22.90 8.25
N VAL A 440 -12.58 -23.79 7.48
CA VAL A 440 -12.67 -23.76 6.01
C VAL A 440 -14.12 -23.89 5.53
N LEU A 441 -14.89 -24.80 6.15
CA LEU A 441 -16.29 -25.00 5.78
C LEU A 441 -17.16 -23.77 6.06
N GLU A 442 -16.85 -22.98 7.09
CA GLU A 442 -17.51 -21.69 7.35
C GLU A 442 -17.21 -20.67 6.25
N PHE A 443 -15.96 -20.55 5.79
CA PHE A 443 -15.62 -19.68 4.65
C PHE A 443 -16.33 -20.11 3.36
N ILE A 444 -16.30 -21.40 3.04
CA ILE A 444 -17.00 -21.94 1.87
C ILE A 444 -18.51 -21.69 1.97
N LYS A 445 -19.08 -21.82 3.18
CA LYS A 445 -20.49 -21.51 3.43
C LYS A 445 -20.79 -20.03 3.17
N ILE A 446 -19.94 -19.11 3.64
CA ILE A 446 -20.10 -17.68 3.39
C ILE A 446 -20.11 -17.39 1.89
N ILE A 447 -19.13 -17.91 1.14
CA ILE A 447 -19.07 -17.75 -0.33
C ILE A 447 -20.37 -18.23 -0.97
N TYR A 448 -20.85 -19.41 -0.57
CA TYR A 448 -22.08 -19.98 -1.08
C TYR A 448 -23.31 -19.12 -0.78
N GLU A 449 -23.46 -18.64 0.45
CA GLU A 449 -24.62 -17.86 0.87
C GLU A 449 -24.66 -16.43 0.29
N THR A 450 -23.53 -15.91 -0.17
CA THR A 450 -23.40 -14.50 -0.59
C THR A 450 -23.18 -14.32 -2.09
N VAL A 451 -22.37 -15.17 -2.73
CA VAL A 451 -21.94 -14.98 -4.13
C VAL A 451 -22.58 -16.01 -5.07
N MET A 452 -22.88 -17.22 -4.60
CA MET A 452 -23.38 -18.29 -5.45
C MET A 452 -24.87 -18.12 -5.77
N GLN A 453 -25.27 -18.50 -6.98
CA GLN A 453 -26.66 -18.43 -7.43
C GLN A 453 -27.48 -19.56 -6.78
N PRO A 454 -28.77 -19.32 -6.49
CA PRO A 454 -29.64 -20.32 -5.86
C PRO A 454 -29.80 -21.62 -6.67
N ASP A 455 -29.59 -21.56 -7.99
CA ASP A 455 -29.69 -22.72 -8.88
C ASP A 455 -28.42 -23.58 -8.93
N GLY A 456 -27.35 -23.18 -8.21
CA GLY A 456 -26.10 -23.91 -8.10
C GLY A 456 -25.23 -23.89 -9.37
N SER A 457 -25.66 -23.19 -10.43
CA SER A 457 -25.01 -23.21 -11.74
C SER A 457 -23.59 -22.64 -11.73
N ASN A 458 -23.22 -21.85 -10.73
CA ASN A 458 -21.91 -21.23 -10.60
C ASN A 458 -21.03 -21.83 -9.48
N GLY A 459 -21.54 -22.79 -8.70
CA GLY A 459 -20.82 -23.40 -7.59
C GLY A 459 -19.85 -24.51 -8.00
N PHE A 460 -20.15 -25.22 -9.10
CA PHE A 460 -19.41 -26.42 -9.51
C PHE A 460 -17.90 -26.19 -9.65
N VAL A 461 -17.49 -25.21 -10.45
CA VAL A 461 -16.06 -24.90 -10.68
C VAL A 461 -15.37 -24.39 -9.41
N ALA A 462 -16.06 -23.59 -8.60
CA ALA A 462 -15.51 -23.09 -7.34
C ALA A 462 -15.22 -24.26 -6.37
N TYR A 463 -16.16 -25.20 -6.24
CA TYR A 463 -15.97 -26.38 -5.39
C TYR A 463 -14.83 -27.28 -5.88
N LEU A 464 -14.69 -27.50 -7.19
CA LEU A 464 -13.56 -28.25 -7.74
C LEU A 464 -12.21 -27.61 -7.39
N LYS A 465 -12.11 -26.28 -7.47
CA LYS A 465 -10.91 -25.54 -7.08
C LYS A 465 -10.61 -25.67 -5.58
N PHE A 466 -11.62 -25.56 -4.71
CA PHE A 466 -11.45 -25.82 -3.27
C PHE A 466 -10.94 -27.23 -3.01
N ILE A 467 -11.58 -28.25 -3.60
CA ILE A 467 -11.15 -29.65 -3.47
C ILE A 467 -9.70 -29.82 -3.92
N TYR A 468 -9.34 -29.26 -5.08
CA TYR A 468 -7.97 -29.31 -5.58
C TYR A 468 -6.96 -28.71 -4.62
N HIS A 469 -7.22 -27.48 -4.14
CA HIS A 469 -6.31 -26.81 -3.21
C HIS A 469 -6.20 -27.52 -1.85
N ILE A 470 -7.29 -28.11 -1.35
CA ILE A 470 -7.27 -28.89 -0.11
C ILE A 470 -6.52 -30.21 -0.31
N ALA A 471 -6.77 -30.92 -1.41
CA ALA A 471 -6.12 -32.20 -1.71
C ALA A 471 -4.60 -32.03 -1.89
N THR A 472 -4.20 -30.98 -2.61
CA THR A 472 -2.78 -30.66 -2.89
C THR A 472 -2.07 -29.92 -1.76
N SER A 473 -2.80 -29.36 -0.79
CA SER A 473 -2.21 -28.68 0.35
C SER A 473 -1.40 -29.66 1.21
N ASN A 474 -0.15 -29.34 1.52
CA ASN A 474 0.64 -30.10 2.48
C ASN A 474 0.31 -29.73 3.94
N GLU A 475 -0.50 -28.67 4.14
CA GLU A 475 -0.81 -28.10 5.46
C GLU A 475 -1.89 -28.88 6.22
N PHE A 476 -2.75 -29.61 5.52
CA PHE A 476 -3.81 -30.41 6.14
C PHE A 476 -3.36 -31.84 6.45
N ASN A 477 -3.73 -32.34 7.64
CA ASN A 477 -3.70 -33.77 7.91
C ASN A 477 -4.77 -34.51 7.08
N LEU A 478 -4.61 -35.83 6.93
CA LEU A 478 -5.47 -36.63 6.05
C LEU A 478 -6.94 -36.65 6.48
N ASP A 479 -7.22 -36.56 7.78
CA ASP A 479 -8.59 -36.66 8.31
C ASP A 479 -9.36 -35.36 8.05
N ASP A 480 -8.75 -34.21 8.29
CA ASP A 480 -9.32 -32.89 7.96
C ASP A 480 -9.54 -32.75 6.44
N LYS A 481 -8.58 -33.20 5.61
CA LYS A 481 -8.78 -33.23 4.15
C LYS A 481 -10.04 -33.98 3.77
N LYS A 482 -10.20 -35.19 4.31
CA LYS A 482 -11.35 -36.05 4.02
C LYS A 482 -12.65 -35.42 4.50
N GLU A 483 -12.67 -34.79 5.67
CA GLU A 483 -13.85 -34.13 6.20
C GLU A 483 -14.33 -32.99 5.30
N VAL A 484 -13.41 -32.07 4.96
CA VAL A 484 -13.76 -30.90 4.13
C VAL A 484 -14.15 -31.35 2.72
N ILE A 485 -13.35 -32.22 2.10
CA ILE A 485 -13.62 -32.70 0.73
C ILE A 485 -14.96 -33.44 0.67
N LYS A 486 -15.25 -34.31 1.65
CA LYS A 486 -16.55 -35.00 1.72
C LYS A 486 -17.71 -34.00 1.81
N THR A 487 -17.59 -33.02 2.70
CA THR A 487 -18.65 -32.01 2.89
C THR A 487 -18.85 -31.14 1.66
N VAL A 488 -17.78 -30.80 0.94
CA VAL A 488 -17.86 -30.07 -0.33
C VAL A 488 -18.45 -30.94 -1.44
N MET A 489 -18.03 -32.21 -1.54
CA MET A 489 -18.54 -33.18 -2.51
C MET A 489 -20.05 -33.39 -2.39
N ASP A 490 -20.59 -33.42 -1.17
CA ASP A 490 -22.04 -33.56 -0.93
C ASP A 490 -22.85 -32.35 -1.43
N LYS A 491 -22.20 -31.21 -1.71
CA LYS A 491 -22.82 -30.00 -2.27
C LYS A 491 -22.67 -29.87 -3.79
N ILE A 492 -21.82 -30.70 -4.41
CA ILE A 492 -21.58 -30.65 -5.85
C ILE A 492 -22.73 -31.37 -6.57
N ASP A 493 -23.34 -30.69 -7.55
CA ASP A 493 -24.18 -31.37 -8.53
C ASP A 493 -23.28 -32.17 -9.49
N VAL A 494 -23.16 -33.47 -9.24
CA VAL A 494 -22.33 -34.38 -10.05
C VAL A 494 -22.86 -34.56 -11.48
N ASN A 495 -24.11 -34.16 -11.74
CA ASN A 495 -24.72 -34.17 -13.08
C ASN A 495 -24.66 -32.79 -13.76
N TYR A 496 -23.96 -31.83 -13.16
CA TYR A 496 -23.82 -30.49 -13.71
C TYR A 496 -23.25 -30.54 -15.14
N ASN A 497 -23.93 -29.88 -16.07
CA ASN A 497 -23.52 -29.83 -17.46
C ASN A 497 -22.81 -28.51 -17.74
N LEU A 498 -21.47 -28.57 -17.86
CA LEU A 498 -20.63 -27.40 -18.11
C LEU A 498 -21.00 -26.72 -19.43
N ASN A 499 -21.29 -25.43 -19.35
CA ASN A 499 -21.56 -24.58 -20.48
C ASN A 499 -20.36 -23.68 -20.74
N LEU A 500 -19.47 -24.04 -21.67
CA LEU A 500 -18.28 -23.25 -21.98
C LEU A 500 -18.57 -21.83 -22.54
N ASN A 501 -19.83 -21.52 -22.88
CA ASN A 501 -20.23 -20.14 -23.20
C ASN A 501 -20.48 -19.29 -21.93
N ASN A 502 -20.57 -19.92 -20.75
CA ASN A 502 -20.62 -19.28 -19.46
C ASN A 502 -19.18 -18.96 -19.00
N LYS A 503 -18.92 -17.69 -18.65
CA LYS A 503 -17.64 -17.20 -18.11
C LYS A 503 -17.16 -18.01 -16.88
N TRP A 504 -18.09 -18.52 -16.07
CA TRP A 504 -17.84 -19.35 -14.88
C TRP A 504 -17.38 -20.76 -15.18
N ASP A 505 -17.72 -21.30 -16.36
CA ASP A 505 -17.34 -22.65 -16.74
C ASP A 505 -16.13 -22.63 -17.67
N SER A 506 -16.01 -21.61 -18.53
CA SER A 506 -14.89 -21.44 -19.46
C SER A 506 -13.54 -21.28 -18.77
N CYS A 507 -13.53 -20.74 -17.55
CA CYS A 507 -12.35 -20.55 -16.73
C CYS A 507 -11.61 -21.86 -16.34
N ILE A 508 -12.30 -23.01 -16.38
CA ILE A 508 -11.71 -24.32 -16.10
C ILE A 508 -10.70 -24.67 -17.19
N LEU A 509 -10.83 -24.06 -18.38
CA LEU A 509 -9.87 -24.19 -19.48
C LEU A 509 -8.49 -23.66 -19.08
N ASN A 510 -8.45 -22.54 -18.37
CA ASN A 510 -7.19 -21.95 -17.86
C ASN A 510 -6.59 -22.77 -16.70
N HIS A 511 -7.38 -23.66 -16.10
CA HIS A 511 -6.99 -24.48 -14.95
C HIS A 511 -7.17 -25.97 -15.22
N PHE A 512 -6.99 -26.39 -16.47
CA PHE A 512 -7.26 -27.75 -16.91
C PHE A 512 -6.45 -28.83 -16.14
N HIS A 513 -5.26 -28.47 -15.64
CA HIS A 513 -4.45 -29.31 -14.76
C HIS A 513 -5.17 -29.73 -13.46
N ILE A 514 -6.13 -28.92 -12.97
CA ILE A 514 -6.96 -29.26 -11.82
C ILE A 514 -7.80 -30.50 -12.13
N LEU A 515 -8.43 -30.52 -13.30
CA LEU A 515 -9.25 -31.63 -13.75
C LEU A 515 -8.42 -32.92 -13.93
N GLU A 516 -7.22 -32.79 -14.51
CA GLU A 516 -6.31 -33.92 -14.66
C GLU A 516 -5.88 -34.47 -13.30
N TYR A 517 -5.56 -33.62 -12.33
CA TYR A 517 -5.19 -34.06 -10.98
C TYR A 517 -6.34 -34.80 -10.28
N LEU A 518 -7.55 -34.20 -10.27
CA LEU A 518 -8.70 -34.77 -9.57
C LEU A 518 -9.13 -36.13 -10.13
N GLN A 519 -8.88 -36.40 -11.42
CA GLN A 519 -9.13 -37.71 -12.03
C GLN A 519 -8.34 -38.84 -11.36
N PHE A 520 -7.20 -38.55 -10.74
CA PHE A 520 -6.32 -39.53 -10.10
C PHE A 520 -6.40 -39.54 -8.56
N CYS A 521 -7.28 -38.74 -7.96
CA CYS A 521 -7.40 -38.59 -6.50
C CYS A 521 -8.57 -39.38 -5.88
N GLU A 522 -8.89 -40.55 -6.43
CA GLU A 522 -10.03 -41.37 -5.99
C GLU A 522 -10.01 -41.68 -4.49
N ASP A 523 -8.82 -41.96 -3.92
CA ASP A 523 -8.65 -42.31 -2.51
C ASP A 523 -8.96 -41.16 -1.53
N ILE A 524 -8.93 -39.91 -2.02
CA ILE A 524 -9.23 -38.71 -1.23
C ILE A 524 -10.68 -38.27 -1.47
N LEU A 525 -11.18 -38.41 -2.70
CA LEU A 525 -12.52 -37.99 -3.11
C LEU A 525 -13.62 -38.95 -2.66
N CYS A 526 -13.33 -40.24 -2.57
CA CYS A 526 -14.33 -41.27 -2.30
C CYS A 526 -14.16 -41.90 -0.91
N ASP A 527 -15.24 -41.95 -0.13
CA ASP A 527 -15.32 -42.83 1.03
C ASP A 527 -15.70 -44.24 0.56
N LYS A 528 -14.70 -45.13 0.40
CA LYS A 528 -14.90 -46.51 -0.07
C LYS A 528 -15.85 -47.34 0.80
N LYS A 529 -16.13 -46.90 2.04
CA LYS A 529 -17.08 -47.56 2.95
C LYS A 529 -18.53 -47.13 2.71
N ASN A 530 -18.77 -46.09 1.90
CA ASN A 530 -20.08 -45.56 1.58
C ASN A 530 -20.41 -45.73 0.08
N PRO A 531 -21.31 -46.64 -0.30
CA PRO A 531 -21.68 -46.88 -1.71
C PRO A 531 -22.19 -45.64 -2.45
N ASN A 532 -22.88 -44.72 -1.76
CA ASN A 532 -23.34 -43.47 -2.37
C ASN A 532 -22.18 -42.52 -2.67
N SER A 533 -21.18 -42.46 -1.79
CA SER A 533 -19.96 -41.67 -2.01
C SER A 533 -19.22 -42.18 -3.25
N VAL A 534 -19.03 -43.49 -3.38
CA VAL A 534 -18.40 -44.12 -4.55
C VAL A 534 -19.16 -43.80 -5.84
N LYS A 535 -20.49 -43.87 -5.82
CA LYS A 535 -21.32 -43.54 -6.99
C LYS A 535 -21.20 -42.07 -7.40
N ASN A 536 -21.24 -41.15 -6.44
CA ASN A 536 -21.11 -39.71 -6.70
C ASN A 536 -19.71 -39.36 -7.24
N CYS A 537 -18.68 -39.94 -6.64
CA CYS A 537 -17.29 -39.80 -7.04
C CYS A 537 -17.06 -40.27 -8.49
N ASN A 538 -17.56 -41.46 -8.85
CA ASN A 538 -17.50 -41.97 -10.23
C ASN A 538 -18.25 -41.08 -11.22
N SER A 539 -19.41 -40.55 -10.83
CA SER A 539 -20.20 -39.64 -11.67
C SER A 539 -19.45 -38.33 -11.91
N LEU A 540 -18.82 -37.78 -10.87
CA LEU A 540 -17.98 -36.58 -10.99
C LEU A 540 -16.77 -36.82 -11.91
N ILE A 541 -16.06 -37.93 -11.74
CA ILE A 541 -14.90 -38.29 -12.58
C ILE A 541 -15.32 -38.41 -14.05
N GLU A 542 -16.48 -39.00 -14.35
CA GLU A 542 -17.00 -39.07 -15.71
C GLU A 542 -17.35 -37.69 -16.28
N THR A 543 -17.95 -36.81 -15.49
CA THR A 543 -18.21 -35.41 -15.86
C THR A 543 -16.89 -34.67 -16.14
N ILE A 544 -15.87 -34.86 -15.30
CA ILE A 544 -14.53 -34.31 -15.48
C ILE A 544 -13.88 -34.81 -16.79
N LYS A 545 -13.90 -36.12 -17.06
CA LYS A 545 -13.33 -36.70 -18.29
C LYS A 545 -13.99 -36.15 -19.55
N LYS A 546 -15.33 -36.07 -19.58
CA LYS A 546 -16.07 -35.50 -20.71
C LYS A 546 -15.66 -34.05 -20.95
N THR A 547 -15.52 -33.28 -19.88
CA THR A 547 -15.05 -31.89 -19.95
C THR A 547 -13.65 -31.83 -20.52
N ILE A 548 -12.75 -32.69 -20.04
CA ILE A 548 -11.37 -32.73 -20.50
C ILE A 548 -11.28 -32.95 -22.02
N GLU A 549 -12.09 -33.85 -22.56
CA GLU A 549 -12.15 -34.11 -24.00
C GLU A 549 -12.64 -32.91 -24.81
N VAL A 550 -13.63 -32.16 -24.28
CA VAL A 550 -14.12 -30.93 -24.91
C VAL A 550 -13.03 -29.85 -24.91
N CYS A 551 -12.32 -29.67 -23.79
CA CYS A 551 -11.20 -28.73 -23.68
C CYS A 551 -10.10 -29.03 -24.71
N LYS A 552 -9.67 -30.29 -24.82
CA LYS A 552 -8.62 -30.73 -25.75
C LYS A 552 -9.00 -30.52 -27.23
N ARG A 553 -10.29 -30.60 -27.57
CA ARG A 553 -10.80 -30.32 -28.92
C ARG A 553 -10.96 -28.83 -29.23
N GLY A 554 -11.09 -27.98 -28.21
CA GLY A 554 -11.17 -26.52 -28.34
C GLY A 554 -9.82 -25.83 -28.53
N SER A 555 -8.75 -26.34 -27.90
CA SER A 555 -7.38 -25.78 -27.98
C SER A 555 -6.63 -26.09 -29.28
N SER A 556 -7.27 -26.79 -30.23
CA SER A 556 -6.73 -27.16 -31.55
C SER A 556 -7.36 -26.34 -32.70
N ARG A 557 -8.05 -25.25 -32.35
CA ARG A 557 -8.45 -24.13 -33.22
C ARG A 557 -7.84 -22.86 -32.67
#